data_AF-A0A316JPY7-F1
#
_entry.id   AF-A0A316JPY7-F1
#
_cell.length_a   1.000
_cell.length_b   1.000
_cell.length_c   1.000
_cell.angle_alpha   90.00
_cell.angle_beta   90.00
_cell.angle_gamma   90.00
#
_symmetry.space_group_name_H-M   'P 1'
#
loop_
_entity.id
_entity.type
_entity.pdbx_description
1 polymer ?
#
loop_
_entity_poly.entity_id
_entity_poly.type
_entity_poly.pdbx_seq_one_letter_code
_entity_poly.pdbx_strand_id
1 'polypeptide(L)'
;MIAAGLLALAACQSPSADPTAMSGPQKEVYAYNEGAITALEGHLLAAIELSPDRFDPEDDHDHEALIKQTRATATSYTDALQSIQADLKDGPCKSAQAAYLKLEQQELGLINDMLDALAAGDGAGAKAAAQTYKTLTASAESQAIDQTYLKACGLSSV
;
A
#
# COMPACT_ATOMS: atom_id res chain seq x y z
N MET A 1 51.49 38.24 -18.19
CA MET A 1 51.02 36.84 -18.24
C MET A 1 51.24 36.27 -16.84
N ILE A 2 50.31 35.76 -16.01
CA ILE A 2 48.87 35.39 -16.02
C ILE A 2 48.47 35.51 -14.52
N ALA A 3 47.57 36.44 -14.17
CA ALA A 3 46.18 36.22 -13.71
C ALA A 3 45.99 35.28 -12.50
N ALA A 4 45.43 35.87 -11.43
CA ALA A 4 45.00 35.24 -10.19
C ALA A 4 43.94 34.16 -10.42
N GLY A 5 44.16 32.98 -9.85
CA GLY A 5 43.14 31.92 -9.76
C GLY A 5 42.40 32.03 -8.44
N LEU A 6 41.19 32.58 -8.47
CA LEU A 6 40.22 32.45 -7.38
C LEU A 6 39.89 30.96 -7.18
N LEU A 7 40.05 30.47 -5.95
CA LEU A 7 39.40 29.25 -5.52
C LEU A 7 37.88 29.49 -5.50
N ALA A 8 37.19 29.00 -6.52
CA ALA A 8 35.74 28.88 -6.49
C ALA A 8 35.37 27.75 -5.53
N LEU A 9 34.79 28.12 -4.39
CA LEU A 9 34.03 27.23 -3.54
C LEU A 9 32.91 26.62 -4.39
N ALA A 10 33.08 25.36 -4.81
CA ALA A 10 31.97 24.57 -5.32
C ALA A 10 31.05 24.31 -4.13
N ALA A 11 30.03 25.15 -3.96
CA ALA A 11 28.89 24.82 -3.14
C ALA A 11 28.31 23.51 -3.69
N CYS A 12 28.41 22.43 -2.91
CA CYS A 12 27.62 21.23 -3.10
C CYS A 12 26.14 21.65 -3.00
N GLN A 13 25.54 22.01 -4.13
CA GLN A 13 24.09 22.06 -4.24
C GLN A 13 23.62 20.62 -4.10
N SER A 14 23.27 20.23 -2.87
CA SER A 14 22.41 19.08 -2.65
C SER A 14 21.25 19.18 -3.64
N PRO A 15 20.89 18.11 -4.37
CA PRO A 15 19.68 18.14 -5.18
C PRO A 15 18.56 18.57 -4.25
N SER A 16 17.98 19.74 -4.53
CA SER A 16 16.83 20.25 -3.80
C SER A 16 15.80 19.14 -3.81
N ALA A 17 15.51 18.56 -2.65
CA ALA A 17 14.39 17.63 -2.52
C ALA A 17 13.17 18.33 -3.11
N ASP A 18 12.46 17.67 -4.03
CA ASP A 18 11.22 18.20 -4.57
C ASP A 18 10.31 18.53 -3.38
N PRO A 19 9.99 19.81 -3.13
CA PRO A 19 9.25 20.22 -1.93
C PRO A 19 7.80 19.73 -1.96
N THR A 20 7.36 19.14 -3.08
CA THR A 20 6.04 18.54 -3.28
C THR A 20 6.03 17.02 -3.14
N ALA A 21 7.19 16.36 -3.03
CA ALA A 21 7.28 14.92 -2.74
C ALA A 21 7.03 14.62 -1.24
N MET A 22 6.88 13.34 -0.91
CA MET A 22 6.77 12.92 0.50
C MET A 22 8.05 13.24 1.27
N SER A 23 7.87 13.72 2.50
CA SER A 23 8.96 13.87 3.46
C SER A 23 9.50 12.51 3.94
N GLY A 24 10.72 12.49 4.49
CA GLY A 24 11.31 11.26 5.05
C GLY A 24 10.39 10.51 6.03
N PRO A 25 9.82 11.18 7.05
CA PRO A 25 8.89 10.54 7.99
C PRO A 25 7.64 9.96 7.32
N GLN A 26 7.10 10.64 6.30
CA GLN A 26 5.95 10.12 5.56
C GLN A 26 6.30 8.84 4.79
N LYS A 27 7.50 8.76 4.20
CA LYS A 27 7.97 7.55 3.50
C LYS A 27 8.16 6.38 4.45
N GLU A 28 8.67 6.62 5.65
CA GLU A 28 8.84 5.59 6.68
C GLU A 28 7.48 5.04 7.15
N VAL A 29 6.50 5.93 7.40
CA VAL A 29 5.13 5.53 7.76
C VAL A 29 4.48 4.71 6.66
N TYR A 30 4.62 5.13 5.39
CA TYR A 30 4.14 4.37 4.25
C TYR A 30 4.79 2.98 4.20
N ALA A 31 6.12 2.90 4.18
CA ALA A 31 6.84 1.63 4.03
C ALA A 31 6.54 0.64 5.17
N TYR A 32 6.38 1.12 6.40
CA TYR A 32 6.00 0.28 7.53
C TYR A 32 4.60 -0.33 7.36
N ASN A 33 3.60 0.49 7.02
CA ASN A 33 2.23 0.00 6.92
C ASN A 33 2.03 -0.85 5.66
N GLU A 34 2.63 -0.45 4.53
CA GLU A 34 2.60 -1.23 3.29
C GLU A 34 3.22 -2.61 3.52
N GLY A 35 4.45 -2.68 4.05
CA GLY A 35 5.09 -3.96 4.33
C GLY A 35 4.31 -4.84 5.31
N ALA A 36 3.61 -4.24 6.30
CA ALA A 36 2.78 -4.97 7.24
C ALA A 36 1.52 -5.56 6.58
N ILE A 37 0.83 -4.80 5.71
CA ILE A 37 -0.36 -5.29 5.02
C ILE A 37 -0.01 -6.32 3.95
N THR A 38 1.03 -6.09 3.14
CA THR A 38 1.48 -7.04 2.09
C THR A 38 1.81 -8.41 2.68
N ALA A 39 2.46 -8.45 3.86
CA ALA A 39 2.78 -9.70 4.53
C ALA A 39 1.52 -10.48 4.92
N LEU A 40 0.51 -9.79 5.44
CA LEU A 40 -0.76 -10.41 5.86
C LEU A 40 -1.65 -10.78 4.69
N GLU A 41 -1.64 -10.01 3.61
CA GLU A 41 -2.32 -10.32 2.36
C GLU A 41 -1.81 -11.64 1.77
N GLY A 42 -0.49 -11.84 1.72
CA GLY A 42 0.10 -13.11 1.27
C GLY A 42 -0.37 -14.30 2.10
N HIS A 43 -0.44 -14.15 3.43
CA HIS A 43 -0.97 -15.18 4.33
C HIS A 43 -2.47 -15.42 4.13
N LEU A 44 -3.26 -14.37 3.93
CA LEU A 44 -4.69 -14.44 3.67
C LEU A 44 -4.99 -15.19 2.37
N LEU A 45 -4.32 -14.83 1.28
CA LEU A 45 -4.52 -15.48 -0.02
C LEU A 45 -4.14 -16.98 0.04
N ALA A 46 -3.07 -17.33 0.74
CA ALA A 46 -2.68 -18.72 0.94
C ALA A 46 -3.71 -19.50 1.78
N ALA A 47 -4.25 -18.88 2.84
CA ALA A 47 -5.29 -19.49 3.65
C ALA A 47 -6.55 -19.78 2.82
N ILE A 48 -7.03 -18.79 2.06
CA ILE A 48 -8.21 -18.92 1.18
C ILE A 48 -8.06 -20.02 0.14
N GLU A 49 -6.86 -20.18 -0.43
CA GLU A 49 -6.58 -21.24 -1.40
C GLU A 49 -6.76 -22.64 -0.80
N LEU A 50 -6.39 -22.80 0.47
CA LEU A 50 -6.49 -24.07 1.20
C LEU A 50 -7.88 -24.31 1.82
N SER A 51 -8.66 -23.25 2.03
CA SER A 51 -9.99 -23.36 2.64
C SER A 51 -10.95 -24.21 1.79
N PRO A 52 -11.76 -25.08 2.41
CA PRO A 52 -12.87 -25.74 1.72
C PRO A 52 -13.92 -24.70 1.30
N ASP A 53 -14.78 -25.04 0.35
CA ASP A 53 -15.81 -24.11 -0.14
C ASP A 53 -16.83 -23.72 0.94
N ARG A 54 -16.97 -24.56 1.98
CA ARG A 54 -17.74 -24.32 3.20
C ARG A 54 -17.03 -24.94 4.40
N PHE A 55 -17.07 -24.27 5.54
CA PHE A 55 -16.57 -24.76 6.83
C PHE A 55 -17.41 -24.19 7.98
N ASP A 56 -17.29 -24.81 9.16
CA ASP A 56 -17.88 -24.28 10.38
C ASP A 56 -16.92 -23.24 10.98
N PRO A 57 -17.29 -21.95 11.07
CA PRO A 57 -16.42 -20.93 11.62
C PRO A 57 -16.16 -21.10 13.13
N GLU A 58 -16.97 -21.87 13.87
CA GLU A 58 -16.73 -22.13 15.30
C GLU A 58 -15.56 -23.10 15.54
N ASP A 59 -15.25 -23.95 14.56
CA ASP A 59 -14.16 -24.93 14.61
C ASP A 59 -12.86 -24.40 13.98
N ASP A 60 -12.87 -23.17 13.43
CA ASP A 60 -11.80 -22.60 12.63
C ASP A 60 -11.08 -21.43 13.31
N HIS A 61 -10.40 -21.76 14.41
CA HIS A 61 -9.59 -20.79 15.17
C HIS A 61 -8.39 -20.25 14.41
N ASP A 62 -7.92 -20.97 13.38
CA ASP A 62 -6.76 -20.58 12.59
C ASP A 62 -7.06 -19.32 11.75
N HIS A 63 -8.27 -19.20 11.20
CA HIS A 63 -8.69 -17.97 10.52
C HIS A 63 -8.99 -16.81 11.46
N GLU A 64 -9.44 -17.06 12.70
CA GLU A 64 -9.86 -16.00 13.63
C GLU A 64 -8.73 -14.99 13.91
N ALA A 65 -7.52 -15.48 14.20
CA ALA A 65 -6.37 -14.63 14.48
C ALA A 65 -5.93 -13.84 13.24
N LEU A 66 -5.87 -14.50 12.09
CA LEU A 66 -5.55 -13.88 10.81
C LEU A 66 -6.56 -12.78 10.45
N ILE A 67 -7.86 -13.05 10.59
CA ILE A 67 -8.91 -12.06 10.31
C ILE A 67 -8.77 -10.83 11.18
N LYS A 68 -8.60 -11.01 12.50
CA LYS A 68 -8.45 -9.89 13.44
C LYS A 68 -7.23 -9.05 13.12
N GLN A 69 -6.09 -9.71 12.88
CA GLN A 69 -4.83 -9.02 12.59
C GLN A 69 -4.90 -8.27 11.26
N THR A 70 -5.38 -8.91 10.20
CA THR A 70 -5.49 -8.27 8.88
C THR A 70 -6.43 -7.07 8.89
N ARG A 71 -7.60 -7.15 9.58
CA ARG A 71 -8.50 -5.99 9.71
C ARG A 71 -7.85 -4.80 10.43
N ALA A 72 -7.13 -5.06 11.51
CA ALA A 72 -6.45 -4.02 12.28
C ALA A 72 -5.34 -3.34 11.45
N THR A 73 -4.57 -4.13 10.70
CA THR A 73 -3.53 -3.62 9.81
C THR A 73 -4.12 -2.84 8.63
N ALA A 74 -5.19 -3.33 8.00
CA ALA A 74 -5.88 -2.65 6.90
C ALA A 74 -6.41 -1.27 7.32
N THR A 75 -6.94 -1.18 8.55
CA THR A 75 -7.41 0.10 9.13
C THR A 75 -6.22 1.03 9.36
N SER A 76 -5.15 0.54 9.99
CA SER A 76 -3.93 1.33 10.24
C SER A 76 -3.31 1.85 8.94
N TYR A 77 -3.31 1.03 7.88
CA TYR A 77 -2.80 1.43 6.58
C TYR A 77 -3.67 2.50 5.92
N THR A 78 -5.00 2.34 5.96
CA THR A 78 -5.94 3.35 5.45
C THR A 78 -5.74 4.69 6.15
N ASP A 79 -5.63 4.68 7.48
CA ASP A 79 -5.41 5.89 8.28
C ASP A 79 -4.07 6.56 7.92
N ALA A 80 -3.01 5.77 7.73
CA ALA A 80 -1.71 6.26 7.31
C ALA A 80 -1.76 6.95 5.94
N LEU A 81 -2.39 6.32 4.94
CA LEU A 81 -2.53 6.89 3.59
C LEU A 81 -3.35 8.19 3.59
N GLN A 82 -4.41 8.25 4.40
CA GLN A 82 -5.25 9.44 4.55
C GLN A 82 -4.50 10.58 5.24
N SER A 83 -3.73 10.27 6.30
CA SER A 83 -2.90 11.26 6.99
C SER A 83 -1.83 11.83 6.04
N ILE A 84 -1.16 10.97 5.29
CA ILE A 84 -0.18 11.39 4.27
C ILE A 84 -0.87 12.32 3.25
N GLN A 85 -2.02 11.92 2.71
CA GLN A 85 -2.76 12.72 1.73
C GLN A 85 -3.13 14.12 2.25
N ALA A 86 -3.50 14.24 3.53
CA ALA A 86 -3.86 15.51 4.15
C ALA A 86 -2.67 16.47 4.27
N ASP A 87 -1.48 15.93 4.55
CA ASP A 87 -0.26 16.71 4.79
C ASP A 87 0.53 17.04 3.51
N LEU A 88 0.22 16.39 2.40
CA LEU A 88 0.88 16.65 1.12
C LEU A 88 0.54 18.05 0.58
N LYS A 89 1.60 18.75 0.15
CA LYS A 89 1.47 20.01 -0.59
C LYS A 89 0.94 19.77 -1.98
N ASP A 90 0.27 20.76 -2.55
CA ASP A 90 -0.24 20.67 -3.91
C ASP A 90 0.90 20.46 -4.90
N GLY A 91 0.76 19.44 -5.75
CA GLY A 91 1.78 19.01 -6.68
C GLY A 91 1.55 17.58 -7.16
N PRO A 92 2.45 17.05 -8.01
CA PRO A 92 2.29 15.73 -8.63
C PRO A 92 2.10 14.59 -7.62
N CYS A 93 2.83 14.60 -6.50
CA CYS A 93 2.70 13.56 -5.47
C CYS A 93 1.30 13.55 -4.84
N LYS A 94 0.70 14.70 -4.52
CA LYS A 94 -0.66 14.75 -3.92
C LYS A 94 -1.73 14.24 -4.87
N SER A 95 -1.61 14.54 -6.16
CA SER A 95 -2.53 14.01 -7.18
C SER A 95 -2.35 12.50 -7.35
N ALA A 96 -1.10 12.01 -7.34
CA ALA A 96 -0.81 10.59 -7.45
C ALA A 96 -1.26 9.81 -6.20
N GLN A 97 -0.98 10.30 -4.98
CA GLN A 97 -1.47 9.73 -3.71
C GLN A 97 -2.99 9.66 -3.67
N ALA A 98 -3.72 10.65 -4.22
CA ALA A 98 -5.17 10.62 -4.27
C ALA A 98 -5.71 9.52 -5.21
N ALA A 99 -5.01 9.22 -6.30
CA ALA A 99 -5.36 8.12 -7.20
C ALA A 99 -5.00 6.77 -6.56
N TYR A 100 -3.82 6.68 -5.97
CA TYR A 100 -3.34 5.51 -5.24
C TYR A 100 -4.25 5.14 -4.07
N LEU A 101 -4.63 6.11 -3.23
CA LEU A 101 -5.57 5.88 -2.12
C LEU A 101 -6.92 5.32 -2.60
N LYS A 102 -7.41 5.72 -3.78
CA LYS A 102 -8.65 5.14 -4.33
C LYS A 102 -8.48 3.69 -4.78
N LEU A 103 -7.32 3.36 -5.36
CA LEU A 103 -6.98 1.99 -5.71
C LEU A 103 -6.87 1.14 -4.45
N GLU A 104 -6.13 1.61 -3.44
CA GLU A 104 -5.98 0.94 -2.14
C GLU A 104 -7.32 0.73 -1.43
N GLN A 105 -8.25 1.69 -1.53
CA GLN A 105 -9.61 1.50 -1.00
C GLN A 105 -10.38 0.38 -1.69
N GLN A 106 -10.15 0.14 -2.99
CA GLN A 106 -10.77 -0.98 -3.71
C GLN A 106 -10.11 -2.31 -3.30
N GLU A 107 -8.78 -2.32 -3.22
CA GLU A 107 -7.99 -3.48 -2.82
C GLU A 107 -8.32 -3.94 -1.39
N LEU A 108 -8.30 -3.00 -0.43
CA LEU A 108 -8.68 -3.25 0.96
C LEU A 108 -10.16 -3.60 1.11
N GLY A 109 -11.03 -3.10 0.23
CA GLY A 109 -12.43 -3.53 0.15
C GLY A 109 -12.55 -5.03 -0.15
N LEU A 110 -11.82 -5.51 -1.16
CA LEU A 110 -11.79 -6.92 -1.53
C LEU A 110 -11.13 -7.80 -0.46
N ILE A 111 -10.10 -7.28 0.23
CA ILE A 111 -9.54 -7.94 1.41
C ILE A 111 -10.61 -8.09 2.49
N ASN A 112 -11.37 -7.03 2.79
CA ASN A 112 -12.46 -7.14 3.77
C ASN A 112 -13.55 -8.13 3.33
N ASP A 113 -13.90 -8.17 2.04
CA ASP A 113 -14.85 -9.17 1.51
C ASP A 113 -14.33 -10.61 1.72
N MET A 114 -13.04 -10.85 1.50
CA MET A 114 -12.40 -12.14 1.79
C MET A 114 -12.49 -12.49 3.28
N LEU A 115 -12.20 -11.53 4.17
CA LEU A 115 -12.25 -11.71 5.62
C LEU A 115 -13.66 -11.96 6.13
N ASP A 116 -14.65 -11.25 5.59
CA ASP A 116 -16.07 -11.43 5.91
C ASP A 116 -16.58 -12.80 5.47
N ALA A 117 -16.18 -13.26 4.28
CA ALA A 117 -16.50 -14.58 3.79
C ALA A 117 -15.88 -15.69 4.64
N LEU A 118 -14.60 -15.56 5.03
CA LEU A 118 -13.95 -16.49 5.95
C LEU A 118 -14.64 -16.52 7.32
N ALA A 119 -14.97 -15.35 7.88
CA ALA A 119 -15.70 -15.26 9.14
C ALA A 119 -17.09 -15.92 9.11
N ALA A 120 -17.69 -16.02 7.92
CA ALA A 120 -18.98 -16.66 7.69
C ALA A 120 -18.89 -18.14 7.29
N GLY A 121 -17.69 -18.73 7.27
CA GLY A 121 -17.48 -20.10 6.79
C GLY A 121 -17.73 -20.27 5.29
N ASP A 122 -17.67 -19.19 4.51
CA ASP A 122 -17.93 -19.15 3.07
C ASP A 122 -16.61 -19.10 2.27
N GLY A 123 -15.94 -20.25 2.17
CA GLY A 123 -14.68 -20.33 1.42
C GLY A 123 -14.87 -20.12 -0.09
N ALA A 124 -16.02 -20.47 -0.66
CA ALA A 124 -16.32 -20.18 -2.07
C ALA A 124 -16.40 -18.66 -2.32
N GLY A 125 -17.10 -17.93 -1.45
CA GLY A 125 -17.15 -16.46 -1.48
C GLY A 125 -15.76 -15.85 -1.32
N ALA A 126 -14.95 -16.34 -0.37
CA ALA A 126 -13.59 -15.87 -0.15
C ALA A 126 -12.70 -16.07 -1.39
N LYS A 127 -12.79 -17.23 -2.06
CA LYS A 127 -12.05 -17.50 -3.31
C LYS A 127 -12.49 -16.58 -4.46
N ALA A 128 -13.79 -16.27 -4.56
CA ALA A 128 -14.28 -15.36 -5.58
C ALA A 128 -13.78 -13.91 -5.36
N ALA A 129 -13.78 -13.44 -4.12
CA ALA A 129 -13.20 -12.14 -3.76
C ALA A 129 -11.69 -12.11 -4.03
N ALA A 130 -10.95 -13.16 -3.64
CA ALA A 130 -9.52 -13.31 -3.91
C ALA A 130 -9.19 -13.29 -5.42
N GLN A 131 -10.03 -13.91 -6.25
CA GLN A 131 -9.84 -13.87 -7.70
C GLN A 131 -10.07 -12.47 -8.28
N THR A 132 -11.05 -11.74 -7.75
CA THR A 132 -11.32 -10.35 -8.14
C THR A 132 -10.15 -9.46 -7.74
N TYR A 133 -9.63 -9.64 -6.53
CA TYR A 133 -8.43 -8.95 -6.03
C TYR A 133 -7.21 -9.20 -6.93
N LYS A 134 -6.89 -10.46 -7.23
CA LYS A 134 -5.79 -10.82 -8.14
C LYS A 134 -5.95 -10.20 -9.53
N THR A 135 -7.18 -10.07 -10.01
CA THR A 135 -7.46 -9.45 -11.32
C THR A 135 -7.23 -7.95 -11.27
N LEU A 136 -7.66 -7.28 -10.19
CA LEU A 136 -7.45 -5.85 -9.97
C LEU A 136 -5.95 -5.54 -9.89
N THR A 137 -5.21 -6.21 -9.01
CA THR A 137 -3.78 -5.94 -8.76
C THR A 137 -2.90 -6.28 -9.95
N ALA A 138 -3.26 -7.28 -10.75
CA ALA A 138 -2.56 -7.62 -11.98
C ALA A 138 -2.91 -6.69 -13.17
N SER A 139 -3.89 -5.79 -13.02
CA SER A 139 -4.33 -4.93 -14.11
C SER A 139 -3.27 -3.89 -14.49
N ALA A 140 -3.20 -3.56 -15.78
CA ALA A 140 -2.30 -2.52 -16.29
C ALA A 140 -2.64 -1.13 -15.71
N GLU A 141 -3.91 -0.89 -15.37
CA GLU A 141 -4.35 0.36 -14.75
C GLU A 141 -3.82 0.49 -13.33
N SER A 142 -3.98 -0.54 -12.50
CA SER A 142 -3.44 -0.55 -11.13
C SER A 142 -1.93 -0.38 -11.11
N GLN A 143 -1.21 -1.11 -11.98
CA GLN A 143 0.24 -0.99 -12.11
C GLN A 143 0.69 0.42 -12.54
N ALA A 144 -0.08 1.08 -13.41
CA ALA A 144 0.23 2.44 -13.85
C ALA A 144 -0.01 3.47 -12.73
N ILE A 145 -1.06 3.30 -11.94
CA ILE A 145 -1.35 4.14 -10.76
C ILE A 145 -0.22 4.02 -9.75
N ASP A 146 0.17 2.79 -9.39
CA ASP A 146 1.25 2.51 -8.44
C ASP A 146 2.59 3.11 -8.90
N GLN A 147 3.01 2.83 -10.14
CA GLN A 147 4.25 3.40 -10.69
C GLN A 147 4.25 4.94 -10.71
N THR A 148 3.09 5.54 -11.01
CA THR A 148 2.95 7.00 -11.00
C THR A 148 3.12 7.54 -9.58
N TYR A 149 2.50 6.89 -8.60
CA TYR A 149 2.62 7.23 -7.19
C TYR A 149 4.06 7.11 -6.70
N LEU A 150 4.70 5.95 -6.90
CA LEU A 150 6.07 5.68 -6.48
C LEU A 150 7.06 6.70 -7.04
N LYS A 151 6.89 7.07 -8.32
CA LYS A 151 7.75 8.06 -8.97
C LYS A 151 7.47 9.47 -8.47
N ALA A 152 6.21 9.90 -8.44
CA ALA A 152 5.82 11.26 -8.09
C ALA A 152 6.14 11.59 -6.62
N CYS A 153 6.06 10.60 -5.73
CA CYS A 153 6.32 10.77 -4.31
C CYS A 153 7.76 10.41 -3.89
N GLY A 154 8.61 10.03 -4.85
CA GLY A 154 10.02 9.72 -4.60
C GLY A 154 10.23 8.49 -3.72
N LEU A 155 9.39 7.47 -3.91
CA LEU A 155 9.45 6.17 -3.21
C LEU A 155 10.26 5.12 -3.98
N SER A 156 10.70 5.42 -5.21
CA SER A 156 11.44 4.51 -6.11
C SER A 156 12.82 4.06 -5.62
N SER A 157 13.20 4.39 -4.38
CA SER A 157 14.49 4.08 -3.74
C SER A 157 14.33 3.50 -2.33
N VAL A 158 13.13 3.04 -1.97
CA VAL A 158 12.85 2.31 -0.73
C VAL A 158 12.75 0.83 -1.06
#